data_AF-A0A5N5DWS1-F1
#
_entry.id   AF-A0A5N5DWS1-F1
#
_cell.length_a   1.000
_cell.length_b   1.000
_cell.length_c   1.000
_cell.angle_alpha   90.00
_cell.angle_beta   90.00
_cell.angle_gamma   90.00
#
_symmetry.space_group_name_H-M   'P 1'
#
loop_
_entity.id
_entity.type
_entity.pdbx_description
1 polymer ?
#
loop_
_entity_poly.entity_id
_entity_poly.type
_entity_poly.pdbx_seq_one_letter_code
_entity_poly.pdbx_strand_id
1 'polypeptide(L)'
;AIDPKTWRGNRDRSWGVRPVGEAEPQGRRAVDGIQNFFWIYAVMQFDEFTISVIMQEDEQGRRIVEEAMRVWPDEARDNEWLGRPEHELTFCPDTRDVTGATITFHRPGGEVLTVACELLLANYIGIGTGYGLEQDWRHGMWQGELVVQGLRHKVHEIEPFQRMFSPVDNLASFTLTEGTNTNTGTGLFEVAAIGPHEKYGFTSFTDTAQADDAYALAATDNTEE
;
A
#
# COMPACT_ATOMS: atom_id res chain seq x y z
N ALA A 1 -11.69 11.34 20.95
CA ALA A 1 -13.02 11.18 20.32
C ALA A 1 -12.89 11.58 18.86
N ILE A 2 -13.65 10.96 17.95
CA ILE A 2 -13.66 11.29 16.52
C ILE A 2 -14.53 12.53 16.31
N ASP A 3 -14.04 13.52 15.56
CA ASP A 3 -14.82 14.70 15.15
C ASP A 3 -15.18 14.59 13.65
N PRO A 4 -16.46 14.40 13.30
CA PRO A 4 -16.87 14.22 11.90
C PRO A 4 -16.64 15.46 11.02
N LYS A 5 -16.32 16.63 11.61
CA LYS A 5 -16.01 17.85 10.85
C LYS A 5 -14.56 17.93 10.40
N THR A 6 -13.66 17.25 11.09
CA THR A 6 -12.20 17.36 10.88
C THR A 6 -11.56 16.03 10.55
N TRP A 7 -12.22 14.92 10.89
CA TRP A 7 -11.75 13.57 10.59
C TRP A 7 -12.30 13.12 9.25
N ARG A 8 -11.41 12.62 8.42
CA ARG A 8 -11.77 11.98 7.16
C ARG A 8 -11.56 10.46 7.28
N GLY A 9 -12.18 9.69 6.39
CA GLY A 9 -12.06 8.24 6.39
C GLY A 9 -12.43 7.66 5.04
N ASN A 10 -11.76 6.56 4.70
CA ASN A 10 -12.03 5.76 3.53
C ASN A 10 -12.59 4.39 3.94
N ARG A 11 -13.46 3.82 3.11
CA ARG A 11 -13.97 2.46 3.29
C ARG A 11 -13.85 1.72 1.97
N ASP A 12 -12.96 0.75 1.93
CA ASP A 12 -12.90 -0.21 0.83
C ASP A 12 -13.73 -1.46 1.13
N ARG A 13 -14.22 -2.11 0.08
CA ARG A 13 -14.80 -3.45 0.13
C ARG A 13 -14.22 -4.29 -0.99
N SER A 14 -13.27 -5.14 -0.64
CA SER A 14 -12.80 -6.23 -1.49
C SER A 14 -13.57 -7.54 -1.23
N TRP A 15 -13.52 -8.45 -2.20
CA TRP A 15 -14.01 -9.82 -2.08
C TRP A 15 -13.12 -10.75 -2.90
N GLY A 16 -13.07 -12.02 -2.54
CA GLY A 16 -12.27 -13.03 -3.23
C GLY A 16 -12.26 -14.35 -2.45
N VAL A 17 -11.71 -15.39 -3.06
CA VAL A 17 -11.51 -16.67 -2.36
C VAL A 17 -10.30 -16.50 -1.43
N ARG A 18 -10.56 -16.45 -0.12
CA ARG A 18 -9.54 -16.34 0.93
C ARG A 18 -9.46 -17.64 1.72
N PRO A 19 -8.31 -17.96 2.36
CA PRO A 19 -8.30 -18.95 3.43
C PRO A 19 -9.28 -18.49 4.54
N VAL A 20 -10.19 -19.38 4.93
CA VAL A 20 -11.17 -19.13 6.00
C VAL A 20 -11.16 -20.32 6.95
N GLY A 21 -11.15 -20.06 8.25
CA GLY A 21 -11.12 -21.14 9.24
C GLY A 21 -9.72 -21.74 9.41
N GLU A 22 -9.67 -22.96 9.92
CA GLU A 22 -8.44 -23.71 10.18
C GLU A 22 -7.65 -24.01 8.90
N ALA A 23 -6.36 -24.34 9.03
CA ALA A 23 -5.47 -24.44 7.88
C ALA A 23 -5.75 -25.76 7.18
N GLU A 24 -6.05 -25.69 5.90
CA GLU A 24 -6.08 -26.88 5.07
C GLU A 24 -4.64 -27.39 4.86
N PRO A 25 -4.45 -28.72 4.69
CA PRO A 25 -3.16 -29.27 4.29
C PRO A 25 -2.65 -28.59 3.02
N GLN A 26 -1.36 -28.24 2.97
CA GLN A 26 -0.78 -27.39 1.91
C GLN A 26 -0.93 -27.95 0.48
N GLY A 27 -1.09 -29.28 0.33
CA GLY A 27 -1.40 -29.92 -0.94
C GLY A 27 -0.45 -29.55 -2.08
N ARG A 28 -0.99 -29.40 -3.30
CA ARG A 28 -0.21 -29.07 -4.50
C ARG A 28 0.46 -27.68 -4.42
N ARG A 29 -0.10 -26.75 -3.66
CA ARG A 29 0.44 -25.38 -3.49
C ARG A 29 1.83 -25.37 -2.85
N ALA A 30 2.18 -26.40 -2.07
CA ALA A 30 3.54 -26.56 -1.54
C ALA A 30 4.61 -26.75 -2.63
N VAL A 31 4.21 -27.17 -3.85
CA VAL A 31 5.13 -27.47 -4.95
C VAL A 31 5.29 -26.30 -5.92
N ASP A 32 4.21 -25.55 -6.17
CA ASP A 32 4.20 -24.48 -7.17
C ASP A 32 4.65 -23.10 -6.60
N GLY A 33 4.77 -22.99 -5.28
CA GLY A 33 5.19 -21.76 -4.60
C GLY A 33 4.12 -20.66 -4.61
N ILE A 34 4.37 -19.59 -3.86
CA ILE A 34 3.57 -18.36 -3.94
C ILE A 34 4.17 -17.51 -5.07
N GLN A 35 3.33 -17.00 -5.98
CA GLN A 35 3.74 -15.95 -6.92
C GLN A 35 4.05 -14.66 -6.16
N ASN A 36 4.74 -13.70 -6.77
CA ASN A 36 4.91 -12.39 -6.14
C ASN A 36 3.53 -11.77 -5.84
N PHE A 37 3.50 -10.87 -4.85
CA PHE A 37 2.35 -10.01 -4.59
C PHE A 37 2.85 -8.58 -4.52
N PHE A 38 2.78 -7.90 -5.67
CA PHE A 38 3.05 -6.48 -5.79
C PHE A 38 1.72 -5.72 -5.87
N TRP A 39 1.47 -4.84 -4.91
CA TRP A 39 0.19 -4.17 -4.72
C TRP A 39 0.38 -2.74 -4.25
N ILE A 40 -0.38 -1.82 -4.85
CA ILE A 40 -0.56 -0.45 -4.38
C ILE A 40 -2.05 -0.13 -4.39
N TYR A 41 -2.57 0.31 -3.24
CA TYR A 41 -3.89 0.92 -3.12
C TYR A 41 -3.78 2.24 -2.39
N ALA A 42 -4.16 3.34 -3.03
CA ALA A 42 -4.06 4.66 -2.45
C ALA A 42 -5.39 5.41 -2.51
N VAL A 43 -5.73 6.08 -1.42
CA VAL A 43 -6.85 7.03 -1.35
C VAL A 43 -6.28 8.36 -0.88
N MET A 44 -6.02 9.23 -1.85
CA MET A 44 -5.38 10.52 -1.66
C MET A 44 -6.46 11.59 -1.52
N GLN A 45 -6.62 12.16 -0.33
CA GLN A 45 -7.69 13.10 -0.07
C GLN A 45 -7.19 14.54 -0.06
N PHE A 46 -7.65 15.31 -1.04
CA PHE A 46 -7.40 16.74 -1.16
C PHE A 46 -8.62 17.52 -0.67
N ASP A 47 -8.54 18.86 -0.67
CA ASP A 47 -9.64 19.70 -0.23
C ASP A 47 -10.88 19.60 -1.12
N GLU A 48 -10.68 19.56 -2.44
CA GLU A 48 -11.79 19.58 -3.40
C GLU A 48 -12.14 18.21 -4.00
N PHE A 49 -11.22 17.24 -3.94
CA PHE A 49 -11.39 15.93 -4.58
C PHE A 49 -10.58 14.84 -3.87
N THR A 50 -10.85 13.60 -4.26
CA THR A 50 -10.08 12.42 -3.86
C THR A 50 -9.49 11.76 -5.09
N ILE A 51 -8.25 11.26 -5.03
CA ILE A 51 -7.72 10.35 -6.05
C ILE A 51 -7.70 8.94 -5.44
N SER A 52 -8.33 7.98 -6.12
CA SER A 52 -8.29 6.57 -5.77
C SER A 52 -7.48 5.82 -6.81
N VAL A 53 -6.47 5.07 -6.34
CA VAL A 53 -5.57 4.27 -7.17
C VAL A 53 -5.60 2.83 -6.66
N ILE A 54 -5.67 1.89 -7.58
CA ILE A 54 -5.46 0.46 -7.33
C ILE A 54 -4.56 -0.08 -8.42
N MET A 55 -3.60 -0.90 -8.04
CA MET A 55 -2.57 -1.40 -8.94
C MET A 55 -2.01 -2.71 -8.43
N GLN A 56 -1.96 -3.70 -9.30
CA GLN A 56 -1.35 -5.00 -9.04
C GLN A 56 -0.47 -5.40 -10.22
N GLU A 57 0.74 -5.84 -9.91
CA GLU A 57 1.70 -6.34 -10.91
C GLU A 57 2.15 -7.77 -10.60
N ASP A 58 2.49 -8.49 -11.65
CA ASP A 58 3.31 -9.69 -11.52
C ASP A 58 4.81 -9.37 -11.40
N GLU A 59 5.64 -10.39 -11.30
CA GLU A 59 7.09 -10.25 -11.07
C GLU A 59 7.81 -9.46 -12.17
N GLN A 60 7.25 -9.40 -13.38
CA GLN A 60 7.80 -8.69 -14.55
C GLN A 60 7.26 -7.25 -14.66
N GLY A 61 6.44 -6.80 -13.71
CA GLY A 61 5.78 -5.51 -13.79
C GLY A 61 4.61 -5.47 -14.79
N ARG A 62 4.04 -6.63 -15.19
CA ARG A 62 2.86 -6.65 -16.04
C ARG A 62 1.62 -6.42 -15.18
N ARG A 63 0.71 -5.57 -15.67
CA ARG A 63 -0.52 -5.20 -14.98
C ARG A 63 -1.49 -6.38 -14.89
N ILE A 64 -1.83 -6.76 -13.66
CA ILE A 64 -2.91 -7.69 -13.36
C ILE A 64 -4.21 -6.90 -13.12
N VAL A 65 -4.11 -5.81 -12.36
CA VAL A 65 -5.19 -4.85 -12.08
C VAL A 65 -4.62 -3.45 -12.12
N GLU A 66 -5.33 -2.50 -12.72
CA GLU A 66 -5.06 -1.07 -12.58
C GLU A 66 -6.34 -0.26 -12.70
N GLU A 67 -6.48 0.78 -11.89
CA GLU A 67 -7.47 1.83 -12.04
C GLU A 67 -6.98 3.09 -11.31
N ALA A 68 -7.25 4.26 -11.87
CA ALA A 68 -6.93 5.54 -11.26
C ALA A 68 -8.03 6.56 -11.56
N MET A 69 -8.76 6.97 -10.52
CA MET A 69 -9.91 7.86 -10.63
C MET A 69 -9.74 9.07 -9.72
N ARG A 70 -10.00 10.27 -10.26
CA ARG A 70 -10.26 11.46 -9.47
C ARG A 70 -11.78 11.59 -9.25
N VAL A 71 -12.16 11.61 -7.99
CA VAL A 71 -13.54 11.57 -7.50
C VAL A 71 -13.89 12.90 -6.83
N TRP A 72 -15.05 13.45 -7.15
CA TRP A 72 -15.52 14.73 -6.65
C TRP A 72 -16.63 14.55 -5.61
N PRO A 73 -16.70 15.38 -4.55
CA PRO A 73 -17.82 15.38 -3.61
C PRO A 73 -19.16 15.80 -4.25
N ASP A 74 -19.12 16.58 -5.33
CA ASP A 74 -20.29 17.00 -6.08
C ASP A 74 -20.80 15.85 -6.96
N GLU A 75 -21.94 15.27 -6.61
CA GLU A 75 -22.58 14.16 -7.35
C GLU A 75 -22.98 14.53 -8.78
N ALA A 76 -23.14 15.82 -9.10
CA ALA A 76 -23.42 16.28 -10.45
C ALA A 76 -22.17 16.34 -11.34
N ARG A 77 -20.98 16.23 -10.76
CA ARG A 77 -19.70 16.25 -11.47
C ARG A 77 -19.23 14.82 -11.73
N ASP A 78 -18.99 14.51 -13.00
CA ASP A 78 -18.45 13.21 -13.38
C ASP A 78 -17.07 12.98 -12.77
N ASN A 79 -16.85 11.75 -12.30
CA ASN A 79 -15.53 11.28 -11.91
C ASN A 79 -14.63 11.20 -13.13
N GLU A 80 -13.36 11.47 -12.91
CA GLU A 80 -12.38 11.60 -13.97
C GLU A 80 -11.42 10.42 -13.97
N TRP A 81 -11.33 9.72 -15.10
CA TRP A 81 -10.33 8.68 -15.29
C TRP A 81 -8.96 9.31 -15.57
N LEU A 82 -7.98 9.02 -14.72
CA LEU A 82 -6.63 9.58 -14.80
C LEU A 82 -5.71 8.81 -15.75
N GLY A 83 -6.21 7.74 -16.38
CA GLY A 83 -5.43 6.88 -17.24
C GLY A 83 -4.56 5.90 -16.45
N ARG A 84 -3.50 5.40 -17.09
CA ARG A 84 -2.60 4.41 -16.48
C ARG A 84 -1.78 5.07 -15.36
N PRO A 85 -1.86 4.60 -14.11
CA PRO A 85 -0.92 4.99 -13.07
C PRO A 85 0.43 4.30 -13.32
N GLU A 86 1.53 4.99 -13.05
CA GLU A 86 2.88 4.48 -12.90
C GLU A 86 3.36 4.80 -11.49
N HIS A 87 4.26 3.99 -10.95
CA HIS A 87 4.82 4.18 -9.62
C HIS A 87 6.34 4.26 -9.67
N GLU A 88 6.93 5.04 -8.79
CA GLU A 88 8.31 4.93 -8.37
C GLU A 88 8.28 4.84 -6.84
N LEU A 89 8.94 3.84 -6.25
CA LEU A 89 8.88 3.60 -4.81
C LEU A 89 10.26 3.81 -4.22
N THR A 90 10.33 4.52 -3.11
CA THR A 90 11.54 4.67 -2.32
C THR A 90 11.50 3.71 -1.14
N PHE A 91 12.52 2.87 -1.02
CA PHE A 91 12.62 1.88 0.04
C PHE A 91 13.66 2.30 1.08
N CYS A 92 13.41 1.99 2.34
CA CYS A 92 14.42 2.06 3.37
C CYS A 92 15.50 0.98 3.12
N PRO A 93 16.81 1.33 3.07
CA PRO A 93 17.89 0.40 2.82
C PRO A 93 17.87 -0.79 3.77
N ASP A 94 18.30 -1.94 3.28
CA ASP A 94 18.34 -3.21 4.01
C ASP A 94 16.96 -3.68 4.53
N THR A 95 15.88 -3.12 3.98
CA THR A 95 14.49 -3.52 4.26
C THR A 95 13.69 -3.65 2.95
N ARG A 96 12.38 -3.90 3.09
CA ARG A 96 11.38 -3.67 2.02
C ARG A 96 10.33 -2.65 2.45
N ASP A 97 10.62 -1.87 3.49
CA ASP A 97 9.72 -0.86 4.00
C ASP A 97 9.77 0.34 3.04
N VAL A 98 8.61 0.72 2.49
CA VAL A 98 8.48 1.86 1.58
C VAL A 98 8.38 3.14 2.42
N THR A 99 9.19 4.14 2.11
CA THR A 99 9.23 5.43 2.82
C THR A 99 8.66 6.57 2.00
N GLY A 100 8.60 6.41 0.68
CA GLY A 100 8.08 7.41 -0.24
C GLY A 100 7.66 6.78 -1.56
N ALA A 101 6.90 7.53 -2.34
CA ALA A 101 6.55 7.14 -3.70
C ALA A 101 6.32 8.36 -4.59
N THR A 102 6.47 8.17 -5.90
CA THR A 102 5.93 9.06 -6.91
C THR A 102 4.92 8.28 -7.75
N ILE A 103 3.67 8.73 -7.80
CA ILE A 103 2.66 8.18 -8.70
C ILE A 103 2.48 9.13 -9.87
N THR A 104 2.64 8.62 -11.10
CA THR A 104 2.46 9.38 -12.33
C THR A 104 1.23 8.87 -13.08
N PHE A 105 0.36 9.75 -13.54
CA PHE A 105 -0.85 9.38 -14.28
C PHE A 105 -0.73 9.84 -15.73
N HIS A 106 -0.88 8.91 -16.68
CA HIS A 106 -0.88 9.20 -18.11
C HIS A 106 -2.32 9.38 -18.60
N ARG A 107 -2.84 10.62 -18.53
CA ARG A 107 -4.25 10.92 -18.81
C ARG A 107 -4.62 10.71 -20.28
N PRO A 108 -5.90 10.37 -20.56
CA PRO A 108 -6.45 10.52 -21.89
C PRO A 108 -6.30 11.97 -22.36
N GLY A 109 -5.57 12.18 -23.46
CA GLY A 109 -5.22 13.52 -23.96
C GLY A 109 -3.74 13.87 -23.86
N GLY A 110 -2.93 13.04 -23.21
CA GLY A 110 -1.47 13.14 -23.20
C GLY A 110 -0.88 14.03 -22.10
N GLU A 111 -1.73 14.64 -21.27
CA GLU A 111 -1.28 15.30 -20.06
C GLU A 111 -0.77 14.28 -19.03
N VAL A 112 0.29 14.64 -18.31
CA VAL A 112 0.87 13.84 -17.25
C VAL A 112 0.68 14.56 -15.93
N LEU A 113 0.09 13.87 -14.96
CA LEU A 113 -0.02 14.34 -13.59
C LEU A 113 0.93 13.56 -12.69
N THR A 114 1.50 14.21 -11.68
CA THR A 114 2.41 13.55 -10.74
C THR A 114 2.02 13.86 -9.31
N VAL A 115 1.99 12.82 -8.48
CA VAL A 115 1.79 12.92 -7.04
C VAL A 115 3.03 12.40 -6.34
N ALA A 116 3.71 13.30 -5.61
CA ALA A 116 4.71 12.91 -4.63
C ALA A 116 3.99 12.44 -3.36
N CYS A 117 4.41 11.30 -2.83
CA CYS A 117 3.83 10.63 -1.67
C CYS A 117 4.92 10.46 -0.61
N GLU A 118 4.68 10.98 0.59
CA GLU A 118 5.54 10.77 1.74
C GLU A 118 4.81 9.86 2.73
N LEU A 119 5.40 8.70 3.07
CA LEU A 119 4.76 7.74 3.97
C LEU A 119 5.16 8.06 5.42
N LEU A 120 4.19 8.51 6.21
CA LEU A 120 4.40 9.09 7.54
C LEU A 120 4.32 8.06 8.66
N LEU A 121 3.35 7.16 8.59
CA LEU A 121 3.09 6.19 9.66
C LEU A 121 2.58 4.86 9.10
N ALA A 122 3.39 3.81 9.29
CA ALA A 122 3.09 2.46 8.87
C ALA A 122 2.17 1.72 9.84
N ASN A 123 1.17 1.04 9.30
CA ASN A 123 0.33 0.05 9.96
C ASN A 123 0.42 -1.28 9.20
N TYR A 124 1.14 -2.25 9.78
CA TYR A 124 1.30 -3.58 9.19
C TYR A 124 0.04 -4.41 9.38
N ILE A 125 -0.87 -4.35 8.40
CA ILE A 125 -2.20 -4.95 8.54
C ILE A 125 -2.14 -6.47 8.61
N GLY A 126 -1.08 -7.12 8.13
CA GLY A 126 -0.91 -8.58 8.22
C GLY A 126 -0.40 -9.07 9.57
N ILE A 127 -0.28 -8.21 10.60
CA ILE A 127 0.32 -8.58 11.90
C ILE A 127 -0.65 -8.27 13.04
N GLY A 128 -1.20 -9.32 13.64
CA GLY A 128 -2.07 -9.26 14.81
C GLY A 128 -3.50 -8.81 14.56
N THR A 129 -3.90 -8.61 13.30
CA THR A 129 -5.25 -8.12 12.93
C THR A 129 -6.20 -9.25 12.50
N GLY A 130 -5.67 -10.45 12.23
CA GLY A 130 -6.40 -11.54 11.59
C GLY A 130 -6.49 -11.46 10.06
N TYR A 131 -5.89 -10.44 9.44
CA TYR A 131 -5.68 -10.36 7.98
C TYR A 131 -4.48 -11.20 7.51
N GLY A 132 -3.54 -11.47 8.42
CA GLY A 132 -2.29 -12.17 8.17
C GLY A 132 -2.41 -13.70 8.13
N LEU A 133 -1.24 -14.34 8.22
CA LEU A 133 -1.08 -15.80 8.17
C LEU A 133 -0.78 -16.40 9.55
N GLU A 134 -1.22 -15.74 10.63
CA GLU A 134 -1.06 -16.27 11.98
C GLU A 134 -1.74 -17.64 12.13
N GLN A 135 -1.07 -18.55 12.84
CA GLN A 135 -1.55 -19.93 12.96
C GLN A 135 -2.83 -20.03 13.79
N ASP A 136 -2.95 -19.17 14.79
CA ASP A 136 -3.95 -19.21 15.86
C ASP A 136 -4.94 -18.04 15.80
N TRP A 137 -4.73 -17.01 14.97
CA TRP A 137 -5.68 -15.89 14.81
C TRP A 137 -5.83 -15.44 13.36
N ARG A 138 -6.89 -15.91 12.69
CA ARG A 138 -7.17 -15.57 11.30
C ARG A 138 -8.65 -15.46 11.01
N HIS A 139 -8.96 -14.91 9.85
CA HIS A 139 -10.32 -14.78 9.36
C HIS A 139 -11.08 -16.12 9.41
N GLY A 140 -12.19 -16.15 10.16
CA GLY A 140 -13.11 -17.28 10.25
C GLY A 140 -12.66 -18.48 11.10
N MET A 141 -11.51 -18.41 11.79
CA MET A 141 -11.06 -19.49 12.68
C MET A 141 -11.91 -19.58 13.95
N TRP A 142 -12.23 -20.80 14.38
CA TRP A 142 -12.95 -20.99 15.63
C TRP A 142 -12.04 -20.71 16.82
N GLN A 143 -12.44 -19.74 17.65
CA GLN A 143 -11.70 -19.36 18.85
C GLN A 143 -12.31 -19.92 20.15
N GLY A 144 -13.52 -20.48 20.10
CA GLY A 144 -14.36 -20.76 21.27
C GLY A 144 -15.63 -19.90 21.25
N GLU A 145 -16.49 -20.07 22.26
CA GLU A 145 -17.81 -19.40 22.30
C GLU A 145 -17.71 -17.87 22.33
N LEU A 146 -16.76 -17.32 23.09
CA LEU A 146 -16.43 -15.90 23.11
C LEU A 146 -14.98 -15.74 23.56
N VAL A 147 -14.15 -15.18 22.69
CA VAL A 147 -12.76 -14.85 23.03
C VAL A 147 -12.47 -13.42 22.62
N VAL A 148 -11.82 -12.68 23.52
CA VAL A 148 -11.33 -11.33 23.28
C VAL A 148 -9.85 -11.33 23.63
N GLN A 149 -9.04 -10.85 22.70
CA GLN A 149 -7.60 -10.68 22.90
C GLN A 149 -7.17 -9.31 22.41
N GLY A 150 -6.01 -8.87 22.89
CA GLY A 150 -5.36 -7.65 22.44
C GLY A 150 -3.87 -7.89 22.32
N LEU A 151 -3.30 -7.37 21.23
CA LEU A 151 -1.87 -7.45 20.96
C LEU A 151 -1.32 -6.02 20.82
N ARG A 152 -0.11 -5.80 21.32
CA ARG A 152 0.58 -4.52 21.17
C ARG A 152 2.05 -4.78 20.88
N HIS A 153 2.47 -4.44 19.67
CA HIS A 153 3.87 -4.43 19.28
C HIS A 153 4.34 -3.00 19.07
N LYS A 154 5.60 -2.72 19.39
CA LYS A 154 6.25 -1.54 18.82
C LYS A 154 6.69 -1.90 17.40
N VAL A 155 6.47 -0.99 16.45
CA VAL A 155 6.76 -1.24 15.02
C VAL A 155 8.22 -1.68 14.80
N HIS A 156 9.19 -1.04 15.47
CA HIS A 156 10.61 -1.38 15.35
C HIS A 156 10.99 -2.72 16.00
N GLU A 157 10.12 -3.29 16.85
CA GLU A 157 10.31 -4.61 17.46
C GLU A 157 9.66 -5.73 16.62
N ILE A 158 8.93 -5.39 15.54
CA ILE A 158 8.39 -6.39 14.63
C ILE A 158 9.53 -6.98 13.81
N GLU A 159 9.61 -8.31 13.82
CA GLU A 159 10.65 -9.07 13.11
C GLU A 159 10.67 -8.71 11.62
N PRO A 160 11.85 -8.43 11.02
CA PRO A 160 11.95 -8.01 9.62
C PRO A 160 11.23 -8.97 8.65
N PHE A 161 11.33 -10.28 8.91
CA PHE A 161 10.63 -11.28 8.12
C PHE A 161 9.12 -11.09 8.16
N GLN A 162 8.50 -10.76 9.29
CA GLN A 162 7.04 -10.54 9.34
C GLN A 162 6.63 -9.30 8.53
N ARG A 163 7.46 -8.24 8.55
CA ARG A 163 7.23 -7.02 7.78
C ARG A 163 7.26 -7.28 6.27
N MET A 164 8.20 -8.10 5.80
CA MET A 164 8.35 -8.43 4.37
C MET A 164 7.15 -9.17 3.75
N PHE A 165 6.31 -9.81 4.56
CA PHE A 165 5.14 -10.58 4.09
C PHE A 165 3.80 -9.96 4.49
N SER A 166 3.82 -8.71 4.97
CA SER A 166 2.62 -7.96 5.34
C SER A 166 2.42 -6.81 4.37
N PRO A 167 1.23 -6.65 3.78
CA PRO A 167 0.81 -5.35 3.28
C PRO A 167 0.87 -4.31 4.39
N VAL A 168 1.17 -3.07 4.02
CA VAL A 168 1.34 -1.95 4.96
C VAL A 168 0.41 -0.83 4.55
N ASP A 169 -0.53 -0.49 5.44
CA ASP A 169 -1.33 0.72 5.35
C ASP A 169 -0.52 1.89 5.89
N ASN A 170 -0.18 2.85 5.05
CA ASN A 170 0.52 4.05 5.50
C ASN A 170 -0.43 5.24 5.54
N LEU A 171 -0.43 5.97 6.66
CA LEU A 171 -0.80 7.38 6.60
C LEU A 171 0.26 8.08 5.75
N ALA A 172 -0.16 8.79 4.71
CA ALA A 172 0.73 9.48 3.80
C ALA A 172 0.31 10.94 3.58
N SER A 173 1.30 11.80 3.33
CA SER A 173 1.11 13.13 2.76
C SER A 173 1.23 13.03 1.23
N PHE A 174 0.44 13.83 0.52
CA PHE A 174 0.39 13.83 -0.94
C PHE A 174 0.56 15.25 -1.47
N THR A 175 1.42 15.41 -2.47
CA THR A 175 1.58 16.65 -3.21
C THR A 175 1.34 16.38 -4.69
N LEU A 176 0.18 16.80 -5.20
CA LEU A 176 -0.18 16.71 -6.60
C LEU A 176 0.26 17.98 -7.32
N THR A 177 0.99 17.81 -8.43
CA THR A 177 1.36 18.89 -9.34
C THR A 177 0.62 18.73 -10.66
N GLU A 178 -0.14 19.76 -11.05
CA GLU A 178 -0.91 19.85 -12.30
C GLU A 178 -0.61 21.21 -12.96
N GLY A 179 0.28 21.20 -13.96
CA GLY A 179 0.80 22.44 -14.56
C GLY A 179 1.53 23.31 -13.52
N THR A 180 1.01 24.51 -13.27
CA THR A 180 1.54 25.43 -12.24
C THR A 180 0.82 25.32 -10.90
N ASN A 181 -0.20 24.46 -10.79
CA ASN A 181 -1.00 24.31 -9.59
C ASN A 181 -0.45 23.15 -8.74
N THR A 182 -0.42 23.36 -7.44
CA THR A 182 -0.07 22.34 -6.46
C THR A 182 -1.23 22.16 -5.49
N ASN A 183 -1.65 20.91 -5.29
CA ASN A 183 -2.64 20.54 -4.28
C ASN A 183 -1.98 19.62 -3.27
N THR A 184 -2.23 19.86 -1.98
CA THR A 184 -1.75 18.99 -0.91
C THR A 184 -2.89 18.23 -0.27
N GLY A 185 -2.60 17.02 0.19
CA GLY A 185 -3.59 16.12 0.76
C GLY A 185 -2.97 15.15 1.73
N THR A 186 -3.82 14.39 2.40
CA THR A 186 -3.42 13.26 3.24
C THR A 186 -4.35 12.10 3.00
N GLY A 187 -3.94 10.90 3.39
CA GLY A 187 -4.79 9.73 3.27
C GLY A 187 -4.01 8.43 3.37
N LEU A 188 -4.55 7.40 2.72
CA LEU A 188 -4.03 6.05 2.77
C LEU A 188 -3.11 5.78 1.57
N PHE A 189 -1.94 5.21 1.84
CA PHE A 189 -1.09 4.54 0.86
C PHE A 189 -0.80 3.11 1.35
N GLU A 190 -1.62 2.16 0.91
CA GLU A 190 -1.41 0.73 1.13
C GLU A 190 -0.42 0.21 0.09
N VAL A 191 0.63 -0.49 0.54
CA VAL A 191 1.64 -1.09 -0.35
C VAL A 191 2.07 -2.45 0.14
N ALA A 192 2.30 -3.36 -0.81
CA ALA A 192 2.95 -4.64 -0.57
C ALA A 192 3.92 -4.94 -1.72
N ALA A 193 5.19 -5.19 -1.37
CA ALA A 193 6.23 -5.62 -2.31
C ALA A 193 6.77 -6.99 -1.88
N ILE A 194 5.94 -8.03 -2.02
CA ILE A 194 6.21 -9.38 -1.51
C ILE A 194 6.70 -10.28 -2.64
N GLY A 195 7.89 -10.86 -2.50
CA GLY A 195 8.49 -11.72 -3.54
C GLY A 195 9.22 -10.95 -4.64
N PRO A 196 9.56 -11.61 -5.76
CA PRO A 196 10.30 -11.01 -6.86
C PRO A 196 9.55 -9.86 -7.55
N HIS A 197 10.29 -8.84 -8.01
CA HIS A 197 9.77 -7.73 -8.80
C HIS A 197 10.90 -7.05 -9.57
N GLU A 198 10.93 -7.23 -10.90
CA GLU A 198 12.03 -6.81 -11.77
C GLU A 198 12.36 -5.33 -11.68
N LYS A 199 11.34 -4.46 -11.62
CA LYS A 199 11.51 -3.00 -11.56
C LYS A 199 12.37 -2.53 -10.37
N TYR A 200 12.24 -3.21 -9.24
CA TYR A 200 12.95 -2.87 -8.00
C TYR A 200 14.14 -3.79 -7.73
N GLY A 201 14.49 -4.66 -8.68
CA GLY A 201 15.61 -5.58 -8.56
C GLY A 201 15.40 -6.69 -7.52
N PHE A 202 14.18 -6.90 -7.04
CA PHE A 202 13.89 -7.99 -6.11
C PHE A 202 13.83 -9.31 -6.86
N THR A 203 14.66 -10.26 -6.43
CA THR A 203 14.85 -11.58 -7.06
C THR A 203 14.34 -12.73 -6.20
N SER A 204 14.00 -12.47 -4.94
CA SER A 204 13.52 -13.50 -4.00
C SER A 204 12.44 -12.94 -3.07
N PHE A 205 12.09 -13.70 -2.03
CA PHE A 205 11.18 -13.24 -0.98
C PHE A 205 11.88 -12.55 0.20
N THR A 206 13.20 -12.65 0.29
CA THR A 206 13.96 -12.27 1.49
C THR A 206 15.11 -11.31 1.22
N ASP A 207 15.41 -11.00 -0.05
CA ASP A 207 16.32 -9.94 -0.42
C ASP A 207 15.71 -8.56 -0.15
N THR A 208 16.57 -7.58 0.11
CA THR A 208 16.19 -6.25 0.59
C THR A 208 16.69 -5.17 -0.35
N ALA A 209 16.04 -4.01 -0.29
CA ALA A 209 16.45 -2.85 -1.06
C ALA A 209 17.88 -2.45 -0.70
N GLN A 210 18.68 -2.18 -1.73
CA GLN A 210 19.99 -1.57 -1.55
C GLN A 210 19.81 -0.06 -1.40
N ALA A 211 20.76 0.61 -0.76
CA ALA A 211 20.75 2.07 -0.75
C ALA A 211 20.87 2.61 -2.18
N ASP A 212 19.99 3.53 -2.54
CA ASP A 212 20.01 4.25 -3.82
C ASP A 212 19.99 5.77 -3.61
N ASP A 213 20.16 6.51 -4.71
CA ASP A 213 20.19 7.97 -4.70
C ASP A 213 18.85 8.58 -4.26
N ALA A 214 17.72 7.91 -4.52
CA ALA A 214 16.39 8.39 -4.15
C ALA A 214 16.19 8.38 -2.63
N TYR A 215 16.62 7.32 -1.95
CA TYR A 215 16.63 7.27 -0.50
C TYR A 215 17.59 8.30 0.11
N ALA A 216 18.77 8.46 -0.46
CA ALA A 216 19.76 9.43 0.03
C ALA A 216 19.21 10.87 0.04
N LEU A 217 18.47 11.27 -1.00
CA LEU A 217 17.82 12.58 -1.09
C LEU A 217 16.69 12.74 -0.05
N ALA A 218 15.84 11.72 0.11
CA ALA A 218 14.76 11.75 1.10
C ALA A 218 15.29 11.80 2.54
N ALA A 219 16.40 11.10 2.82
CA ALA A 219 17.01 11.10 4.14
C ALA A 219 17.63 12.45 4.51
N THR A 220 18.13 13.22 3.53
CA THR A 220 18.67 14.56 3.79
C THR A 220 17.59 15.59 4.14
N ASP A 221 16.42 15.53 3.51
CA ASP A 221 15.30 16.43 3.81
C ASP A 221 14.73 16.22 5.23
N ASN A 222 14.81 15.00 5.76
CA ASN A 222 14.33 14.66 7.10
C ASN A 222 15.32 14.93 8.24
N THR A 223 16.49 15.53 7.97
CA THR A 223 17.51 15.84 8.99
C THR A 223 17.56 17.31 9.41
N GLU A 224 16.72 18.17 8.82
CA GLU A 224 16.52 19.55 9.26
C GLU A 224 15.24 19.70 10.09
N GLU A 225 15.21 19.14 11.31
CA GLU A 225 14.39 19.63 12.44
C GLU A 225 15.00 19.28 13.81
#